data_AF-A0A7S0NI10-F1
#
_entry.id   AF-A0A7S0NI10-F1
#
_cell.length_a   1.000
_cell.length_b   1.000
_cell.length_c   1.000
_cell.angle_alpha   90.00
_cell.angle_beta   90.00
_cell.angle_gamma   90.00
#
_symmetry.space_group_name_H-M   'P 1'
#
loop_
_entity.id
_entity.type
_entity.pdbx_description
1 polymer ?
#
loop_
_entity_poly.entity_id
_entity_poly.type
_entity_poly.pdbx_seq_one_letter_code
_entity_poly.pdbx_strand_id
1 'polypeptide(L)'
;QGATLSSTLNVAGVATMQNNVIMSAADASLTHTGSIGLKIKSTLAHVDVEDVRFSGSQIGISGDEDLISLASGALTVAGTLSLDDDFKVATTKFTVDAQTGNTAVFGTLGVTGAATLSNTLTVTQGATLSS
;
A
#
# COMPACT_ATOMS: atom_id res chain seq x y z
N GLN A 1 -34.34 -8.60 -27.30
CA GLN A 1 -34.92 -7.44 -28.02
C GLN A 1 -34.55 -6.21 -27.20
N GLY A 2 -33.90 -5.20 -27.80
CA GLY A 2 -33.40 -4.02 -27.08
C GLY A 2 -34.22 -2.78 -27.38
N ALA A 3 -34.28 -1.86 -26.41
CA ALA A 3 -34.85 -0.52 -26.59
C ALA A 3 -33.72 0.51 -26.70
N THR A 4 -33.96 1.61 -27.39
CA THR A 4 -33.01 2.72 -27.50
C THR A 4 -33.68 4.01 -27.06
N LEU A 5 -32.94 4.83 -26.32
CA LEU A 5 -33.38 6.13 -25.83
C LEU A 5 -32.42 7.21 -26.34
N SER A 6 -32.96 8.40 -26.59
CA SER A 6 -32.20 9.57 -27.01
C SER A 6 -32.13 10.67 -25.94
N SER A 7 -32.65 10.43 -24.71
CA SER A 7 -32.80 11.42 -23.62
C SER A 7 -32.81 10.78 -22.18
N THR A 8 -33.52 11.33 -21.17
CA THR A 8 -33.47 10.97 -19.72
C THR A 8 -34.62 10.09 -19.18
N LEU A 9 -34.46 9.54 -17.96
CA LEU A 9 -35.43 8.66 -17.25
C LEU A 9 -35.56 9.03 -15.75
N ASN A 10 -36.77 8.98 -15.17
CA ASN A 10 -37.04 9.23 -13.75
C ASN A 10 -37.57 7.97 -13.01
N VAL A 11 -37.06 7.70 -11.80
CA VAL A 11 -37.44 6.55 -10.95
C VAL A 11 -37.56 6.99 -9.47
N ALA A 12 -38.79 6.99 -8.92
CA ALA A 12 -39.05 7.42 -7.53
C ALA A 12 -38.78 6.34 -6.46
N GLY A 13 -38.38 5.13 -6.86
CA GLY A 13 -38.10 3.98 -5.99
C GLY A 13 -36.76 3.30 -6.32
N VAL A 14 -36.56 2.06 -5.89
CA VAL A 14 -35.31 1.30 -6.10
C VAL A 14 -35.15 0.88 -7.57
N ALA A 15 -33.93 1.06 -8.09
CA ALA A 15 -33.53 0.54 -9.39
C ALA A 15 -32.60 -0.69 -9.24
N THR A 16 -32.83 -1.74 -10.03
CA THR A 16 -32.00 -2.95 -10.06
C THR A 16 -31.49 -3.19 -11.48
N MET A 17 -30.19 -3.46 -11.60
CA MET A 17 -29.54 -3.80 -12.86
C MET A 17 -28.84 -5.16 -12.73
N GLN A 18 -29.41 -6.17 -13.39
CA GLN A 18 -28.88 -7.54 -13.37
C GLN A 18 -27.60 -7.66 -14.20
N ASN A 19 -27.48 -6.75 -15.16
CA ASN A 19 -26.43 -6.67 -16.16
C ASN A 19 -25.85 -5.23 -16.15
N ASN A 20 -24.80 -4.95 -16.94
CA ASN A 20 -23.88 -3.79 -16.81
C ASN A 20 -24.46 -2.38 -17.08
N VAL A 21 -23.69 -1.34 -16.70
CA VAL A 21 -23.90 0.10 -16.96
C VAL A 21 -22.75 0.69 -17.78
N ILE A 22 -23.05 1.60 -18.72
CA ILE A 22 -22.04 2.21 -19.61
C ILE A 22 -22.24 3.74 -19.70
N MET A 23 -21.14 4.53 -19.58
CA MET A 23 -21.12 6.02 -19.59
C MET A 23 -20.01 6.55 -20.53
N SER A 24 -20.37 7.12 -21.69
CA SER A 24 -19.42 7.27 -22.82
C SER A 24 -19.01 8.71 -23.21
N ALA A 25 -19.10 9.69 -22.32
CA ALA A 25 -18.79 11.11 -22.61
C ALA A 25 -17.46 11.58 -21.97
N ALA A 26 -16.89 12.69 -22.46
CA ALA A 26 -15.55 13.19 -22.08
C ALA A 26 -15.38 13.60 -20.60
N ASP A 27 -16.43 14.07 -19.94
CA ASP A 27 -16.50 14.34 -18.50
C ASP A 27 -17.62 13.50 -17.87
N ALA A 28 -17.75 12.24 -18.29
CA ALA A 28 -18.75 11.35 -17.73
C ALA A 28 -18.45 11.09 -16.26
N SER A 29 -19.33 11.61 -15.38
CA SER A 29 -19.15 11.51 -13.94
C SER A 29 -20.21 10.59 -13.34
N LEU A 30 -19.77 9.57 -12.60
CA LEU A 30 -20.66 8.85 -11.70
C LEU A 30 -20.71 9.61 -10.36
N THR A 31 -21.66 10.54 -10.24
CA THR A 31 -21.71 11.49 -9.13
C THR A 31 -22.63 11.01 -8.02
N HIS A 32 -22.08 10.88 -6.82
CA HIS A 32 -22.82 10.44 -5.64
C HIS A 32 -23.00 11.61 -4.64
N THR A 33 -24.24 11.86 -4.17
CA THR A 33 -24.60 12.94 -3.22
C THR A 33 -24.93 12.45 -1.81
N GLY A 34 -25.10 11.13 -1.64
CA GLY A 34 -25.09 10.54 -0.31
C GLY A 34 -23.70 10.75 0.35
N SER A 35 -23.61 10.95 1.66
CA SER A 35 -22.34 11.26 2.37
C SER A 35 -21.47 10.05 2.74
N ILE A 36 -22.02 8.83 2.61
CA ILE A 36 -21.42 7.54 3.06
C ILE A 36 -20.41 6.94 2.10
N GLY A 37 -19.99 7.76 1.16
CA GLY A 37 -19.23 7.30 0.02
C GLY A 37 -20.07 6.45 -0.92
N LEU A 38 -19.69 6.44 -2.21
CA LEU A 38 -20.23 5.50 -3.17
C LEU A 38 -19.84 4.10 -2.68
N LYS A 39 -20.76 3.44 -1.98
CA LYS A 39 -20.65 2.03 -1.62
C LYS A 39 -20.88 1.23 -2.87
N ILE A 40 -19.83 1.15 -3.65
CA ILE A 40 -19.59 -0.03 -4.42
C ILE A 40 -19.34 -1.08 -3.35
N LYS A 41 -20.14 -2.14 -3.35
CA LYS A 41 -20.01 -3.23 -2.40
C LYS A 41 -20.28 -4.49 -3.16
N SER A 42 -19.30 -5.36 -3.16
CA SER A 42 -19.56 -6.75 -3.43
C SER A 42 -19.86 -7.45 -2.11
N THR A 43 -20.95 -8.20 -2.08
CA THR A 43 -21.37 -9.00 -0.92
C THR A 43 -20.62 -10.32 -0.87
N LEU A 44 -20.00 -10.70 -1.98
CA LEU A 44 -19.21 -11.91 -2.11
C LEU A 44 -17.71 -11.61 -2.28
N ALA A 45 -17.31 -10.40 -2.68
CA ALA A 45 -15.94 -10.03 -3.07
C ALA A 45 -15.62 -8.52 -2.90
N HIS A 46 -14.90 -7.88 -3.86
CA HIS A 46 -14.34 -6.51 -3.75
C HIS A 46 -15.01 -5.46 -4.66
N VAL A 47 -14.39 -4.28 -4.71
CA VAL A 47 -14.87 -3.01 -5.24
C VAL A 47 -13.73 -2.31 -5.97
N ASP A 48 -14.02 -1.75 -7.15
CA ASP A 48 -13.04 -1.01 -7.97
C ASP A 48 -13.29 0.51 -7.89
N VAL A 49 -12.24 1.36 -7.77
CA VAL A 49 -12.33 2.82 -7.45
C VAL A 49 -11.27 3.73 -8.10
N GLU A 50 -11.56 5.05 -8.12
CA GLU A 50 -10.92 6.10 -8.94
C GLU A 50 -9.86 7.01 -8.24
N ASP A 51 -10.09 7.42 -6.97
CA ASP A 51 -9.62 8.69 -6.33
C ASP A 51 -8.75 8.58 -5.05
N VAL A 52 -8.62 7.36 -4.47
CA VAL A 52 -7.24 6.85 -4.36
C VAL A 52 -6.77 7.15 -5.73
N ARG A 53 -6.01 8.23 -5.84
CA ARG A 53 -5.71 8.70 -7.13
C ARG A 53 -4.68 7.69 -7.48
N PHE A 54 -5.19 6.68 -8.18
CA PHE A 54 -4.47 5.81 -9.03
C PHE A 54 -4.03 6.75 -10.14
N SER A 55 -3.17 7.67 -9.73
CA SER A 55 -2.62 8.74 -10.51
C SER A 55 -1.32 8.15 -10.96
N GLY A 56 -1.42 7.29 -11.96
CA GLY A 56 -0.32 6.44 -12.37
C GLY A 56 0.04 5.36 -11.32
N SER A 57 1.34 5.12 -11.14
CA SER A 57 1.92 4.04 -10.31
C SER A 57 1.83 4.29 -8.81
N GLN A 58 0.94 5.18 -8.50
CA GLN A 58 0.92 5.81 -7.24
C GLN A 58 -0.49 5.67 -6.75
N ILE A 59 -0.56 5.03 -5.61
CA ILE A 59 -1.73 5.17 -4.75
C ILE A 59 -1.35 6.36 -3.92
N GLY A 60 -1.58 7.49 -4.54
CA GLY A 60 -1.52 8.72 -3.83
C GLY A 60 -2.79 9.44 -4.13
N ILE A 61 -2.62 10.74 -4.20
CA ILE A 61 -3.70 11.64 -3.96
C ILE A 61 -3.38 12.92 -4.70
N SER A 62 -4.39 13.71 -4.98
CA SER A 62 -4.20 14.99 -5.66
C SER A 62 -3.06 15.83 -5.05
N GLY A 63 -2.02 16.12 -5.85
CA GLY A 63 -0.91 17.02 -5.47
C GLY A 63 0.21 16.38 -4.63
N ASP A 64 -0.02 15.19 -4.11
CA ASP A 64 1.01 14.30 -3.60
C ASP A 64 0.69 12.93 -4.14
N GLU A 65 0.96 12.81 -5.42
CA GLU A 65 0.47 11.70 -6.17
C GLU A 65 1.25 10.44 -5.78
N ASP A 66 2.43 10.52 -5.15
CA ASP A 66 3.48 9.50 -5.11
C ASP A 66 3.72 8.78 -3.77
N LEU A 67 2.80 8.97 -2.83
CA LEU A 67 2.83 8.44 -1.47
C LEU A 67 3.20 6.97 -1.34
N ILE A 68 2.43 6.10 -2.00
CA ILE A 68 2.80 4.72 -2.24
C ILE A 68 3.19 4.65 -3.70
N SER A 69 4.48 4.81 -3.93
CA SER A 69 5.08 4.66 -5.23
C SER A 69 5.43 3.19 -5.44
N LEU A 70 4.67 2.58 -6.33
CA LEU A 70 4.86 1.19 -6.69
C LEU A 70 5.85 1.16 -7.86
N ALA A 71 7.07 0.64 -7.63
CA ALA A 71 8.16 0.55 -8.59
C ALA A 71 8.69 -0.89 -8.78
N SER A 72 9.57 -1.11 -9.77
CA SER A 72 10.02 -2.47 -10.11
C SER A 72 10.97 -3.05 -9.08
N GLY A 73 10.50 -4.09 -8.38
CA GLY A 73 11.24 -4.72 -7.29
C GLY A 73 11.32 -3.86 -6.03
N ALA A 74 10.51 -2.81 -5.98
CA ALA A 74 10.54 -1.82 -4.92
C ALA A 74 9.15 -1.25 -4.70
N LEU A 75 8.67 -1.37 -3.48
CA LEU A 75 7.66 -0.45 -3.00
C LEU A 75 8.44 0.72 -2.40
N THR A 76 8.36 1.88 -3.03
CA THR A 76 8.79 3.11 -2.39
C THR A 76 7.60 3.63 -1.61
N VAL A 77 7.74 3.59 -0.31
CA VAL A 77 6.98 4.48 0.53
C VAL A 77 7.77 5.77 0.49
N ALA A 78 7.19 6.83 -0.09
CA ALA A 78 7.87 8.14 -0.14
C ALA A 78 8.15 8.65 1.28
N GLY A 79 7.38 8.16 2.25
CA GLY A 79 7.61 8.29 3.67
C GLY A 79 8.20 7.05 4.34
N THR A 80 8.12 7.05 5.66
CA THR A 80 8.62 5.96 6.51
C THR A 80 7.72 4.73 6.46
N LEU A 81 8.32 3.54 6.58
CA LEU A 81 7.61 2.28 6.78
C LEU A 81 7.74 1.82 8.23
N SER A 82 6.66 1.25 8.74
CA SER A 82 6.59 0.62 10.07
C SER A 82 5.89 -0.73 9.94
N LEU A 83 6.17 -1.64 10.86
CA LEU A 83 5.67 -3.02 10.82
C LEU A 83 5.33 -3.48 12.23
N ASP A 84 4.27 -4.28 12.31
CA ASP A 84 3.80 -4.82 13.58
C ASP A 84 4.41 -6.19 13.87
N ASP A 85 4.48 -7.00 12.82
CA ASP A 85 5.23 -8.24 12.86
C ASP A 85 6.68 -7.97 12.46
N ASP A 86 7.52 -8.96 12.69
CA ASP A 86 8.94 -8.90 12.44
C ASP A 86 9.25 -8.36 11.04
N PHE A 87 10.20 -7.41 10.97
CA PHE A 87 10.80 -7.11 9.70
C PHE A 87 11.75 -8.25 9.34
N LYS A 88 11.32 -9.09 8.40
CA LYS A 88 12.07 -10.27 7.96
C LYS A 88 12.59 -10.09 6.55
N VAL A 89 13.90 -10.16 6.40
CA VAL A 89 14.55 -10.37 5.11
C VAL A 89 14.90 -11.84 4.98
N ALA A 90 14.43 -12.45 3.88
CA ALA A 90 14.59 -13.87 3.60
C ALA A 90 14.23 -14.76 4.81
N THR A 91 13.08 -14.44 5.43
CA THR A 91 12.49 -15.06 6.63
C THR A 91 13.33 -14.93 7.91
N THR A 92 14.65 -15.18 7.85
CA THR A 92 15.55 -15.22 9.02
C THR A 92 16.95 -14.64 8.81
N LYS A 93 17.34 -14.19 7.60
CA LYS A 93 18.74 -13.80 7.30
C LYS A 93 19.14 -12.45 7.88
N PHE A 94 18.21 -11.51 7.82
CA PHE A 94 18.23 -10.29 8.59
C PHE A 94 16.84 -10.12 9.16
N THR A 95 16.74 -10.12 10.48
CA THR A 95 15.46 -9.89 11.14
C THR A 95 15.63 -8.78 12.14
N VAL A 96 14.68 -7.87 12.14
CA VAL A 96 14.36 -7.12 13.35
C VAL A 96 13.18 -7.84 13.96
N ASP A 97 13.45 -8.59 15.02
CA ASP A 97 12.39 -9.17 15.84
C ASP A 97 11.57 -8.01 16.43
N ALA A 98 10.28 -7.94 16.10
CA ALA A 98 9.43 -6.82 16.47
C ALA A 98 9.14 -6.79 17.98
N GLN A 99 9.45 -7.86 18.71
CA GLN A 99 9.14 -7.98 20.13
C GLN A 99 10.29 -7.47 20.99
N THR A 100 11.50 -7.61 20.50
CA THR A 100 12.70 -7.31 21.28
C THR A 100 13.53 -6.21 20.65
N GLY A 101 13.27 -5.85 19.39
CA GLY A 101 14.15 -5.01 18.59
C GLY A 101 15.50 -5.68 18.32
N ASN A 102 15.66 -6.95 18.72
CA ASN A 102 16.88 -7.69 18.49
C ASN A 102 17.05 -7.83 17.00
N THR A 103 18.13 -7.24 16.52
CA THR A 103 18.53 -7.40 15.15
C THR A 103 19.37 -8.66 15.07
N ALA A 104 18.84 -9.71 14.44
CA ALA A 104 19.60 -10.90 14.13
C ALA A 104 20.18 -10.78 12.73
N VAL A 105 21.50 -10.93 12.61
CA VAL A 105 22.20 -11.01 11.34
C VAL A 105 22.82 -12.40 11.25
N PHE A 106 22.25 -13.26 10.41
CA PHE A 106 22.69 -14.66 10.32
C PHE A 106 24.00 -14.85 9.53
N GLY A 107 24.58 -13.75 9.04
CA GLY A 107 25.89 -13.69 8.37
C GLY A 107 26.84 -12.74 9.09
N THR A 108 27.79 -12.17 8.34
CA THR A 108 28.74 -11.20 8.89
C THR A 108 28.15 -9.79 8.87
N LEU A 109 28.23 -9.09 10.00
CA LEU A 109 27.99 -7.64 10.06
C LEU A 109 29.28 -6.90 9.69
N GLY A 110 29.29 -6.26 8.52
CA GLY A 110 30.38 -5.38 8.10
C GLY A 110 30.16 -3.94 8.57
N VAL A 111 31.18 -3.30 9.15
CA VAL A 111 31.14 -1.89 9.58
C VAL A 111 32.30 -1.14 8.94
N THR A 112 31.99 -0.10 8.18
CA THR A 112 32.99 0.70 7.44
C THR A 112 33.50 1.92 8.20
N GLY A 113 32.80 2.32 9.26
CA GLY A 113 33.15 3.44 10.14
C GLY A 113 33.29 3.03 11.61
N ALA A 114 33.24 4.00 12.52
CA ALA A 114 33.31 3.73 13.96
C ALA A 114 32.01 3.10 14.48
N ALA A 115 32.13 2.14 15.39
CA ALA A 115 31.03 1.59 16.18
C ALA A 115 31.21 1.98 17.65
N THR A 116 30.18 2.58 18.27
CA THR A 116 30.16 2.94 19.68
C THR A 116 29.15 2.07 20.41
N LEU A 117 29.58 1.37 21.47
CA LEU A 117 28.70 0.62 22.36
C LEU A 117 28.57 1.38 23.68
N SER A 118 27.34 1.71 24.07
CA SER A 118 27.03 2.50 25.27
C SER A 118 27.06 1.67 26.56
N ASN A 119 27.18 0.35 26.44
CA ASN A 119 27.22 -0.59 27.53
C ASN A 119 28.25 -1.69 27.19
N THR A 120 28.02 -2.92 27.63
CA THR A 120 28.95 -4.03 27.46
C THR A 120 28.95 -4.61 26.05
N LEU A 121 30.12 -5.13 25.67
CA LEU A 121 30.28 -6.06 24.58
C LEU A 121 30.66 -7.43 25.16
N THR A 122 29.90 -8.47 24.82
CA THR A 122 30.26 -9.85 25.13
C THR A 122 30.88 -10.48 23.89
N VAL A 123 32.08 -11.06 24.03
CA VAL A 123 32.75 -11.80 22.95
C VAL A 123 32.93 -13.23 23.43
N THR A 124 32.38 -14.19 22.68
CA THR A 124 32.47 -15.62 23.01
C THR A 124 33.71 -16.29 22.43
N GLN A 125 34.24 -15.73 21.33
CA GLN A 125 35.43 -16.21 20.62
C GLN A 125 36.58 -15.18 20.68
N GLY A 126 37.51 -15.19 19.72
CA GLY A 126 38.63 -14.24 19.68
C GLY A 126 38.26 -12.88 19.08
N ALA A 127 38.90 -11.83 19.58
CA ALA A 127 38.84 -10.48 19.01
C ALA A 127 40.24 -10.00 18.64
N THR A 128 40.37 -9.35 17.48
CA THR A 128 41.60 -8.65 17.08
C THR A 128 41.33 -7.15 17.09
N LEU A 129 42.17 -6.41 17.80
CA LEU A 129 42.18 -4.95 17.79
C LEU A 129 43.48 -4.49 17.16
N SER A 130 43.35 -3.82 16.03
CA SER A 130 44.44 -3.19 15.30
C SER A 130 44.10 -1.73 15.06
N SER A 131 45.07 -0.85 15.27
CA SER A 131 44.99 0.57 14.89
C SER A 131 45.30 0.79 13.42
#